data_AF-K0TQL3-F1
#
_entry.id   AF-K0TQL3-F1
#
_cell.length_a   1.000
_cell.length_b   1.000
_cell.length_c   1.000
_cell.angle_alpha   90.00
_cell.angle_beta   90.00
_cell.angle_gamma   90.00
#
_symmetry.space_group_name_H-M   'P 1'
#
loop_
_entity.id
_entity.type
_entity.pdbx_description
1 polymer ?
#
loop_
_entity_poly.entity_id
_entity_poly.type
_entity_poly.pdbx_seq_one_letter_code
_entity_poly.pdbx_strand_id
1 'polypeptide(L)'
;MMMVQKFTYTLGRSLYVPVTSRCNSVPLPYTRGPNFTLPRDIAETLLRFRETEQPGSVPPEMLEAWLGGGDDDDEEKVRIPPYTQVLVNCLYPHQTDDLLRTVQDQKRNRELMASVSAEAVPDPLQPSIASLIDEVESMIDEGNNSARGGGGRAFDSVVIAGEGEPTLRMDACLALARRVSTMDDPLPVRLITNGLVYSIPNFGYSPFNAERNGILPLHRHTVLKDMLEAGITEISVALNTANRHEYDVMMEPCCHTGGGRIGADADDPGLLHDGSHSKVDTHPGTAHDIVCEFIMEAKKIFPKVEITGVDRPGIDKKETTRLARLLSSVNPDKNKRGLQVNIMRWRRYFPEEGHRVNV
;
A
#
# COMPACT_ATOMS: atom_id res chain seq x y z
N MET A 1 13.44 -24.72 -18.60
CA MET A 1 12.40 -23.84 -19.15
C MET A 1 12.43 -22.60 -18.29
N MET A 2 12.89 -21.46 -18.82
CA MET A 2 12.94 -20.21 -18.03
C MET A 2 11.53 -19.85 -17.61
N MET A 3 11.32 -19.60 -16.32
CA MET A 3 10.02 -19.16 -15.84
C MET A 3 9.78 -17.75 -16.36
N VAL A 4 8.66 -17.54 -17.06
CA VAL A 4 8.29 -16.20 -17.52
C VAL A 4 7.89 -15.41 -16.28
N GLN A 5 8.64 -14.36 -15.95
CA GLN A 5 8.26 -13.40 -14.91
C GLN A 5 6.89 -12.81 -15.26
N LYS A 6 5.94 -12.90 -14.32
CA LYS A 6 4.56 -12.47 -14.56
C LYS A 6 4.19 -11.28 -13.69
N PHE A 7 4.52 -11.34 -12.41
CA PHE A 7 4.05 -10.40 -11.42
C PHE A 7 5.17 -9.71 -10.67
N THR A 8 6.41 -10.19 -10.74
CA THR A 8 7.56 -9.58 -10.05
C THR A 8 8.40 -8.72 -10.99
N TYR A 9 9.11 -7.75 -10.42
CA TYR A 9 10.09 -6.92 -11.15
C TYR A 9 11.25 -6.56 -10.24
N THR A 10 12.35 -6.04 -10.80
CA THR A 10 13.55 -5.69 -10.01
C THR A 10 13.82 -4.20 -10.10
N LEU A 11 14.31 -3.63 -8.99
CA LEU A 11 14.84 -2.27 -8.95
C LEU A 11 16.14 -2.30 -8.15
N GLY A 12 17.26 -2.21 -8.85
CA GLY A 12 18.58 -2.46 -8.25
C GLY A 12 18.67 -3.90 -7.74
N ARG A 13 19.03 -4.07 -6.46
CA ARG A 13 19.17 -5.38 -5.81
C ARG A 13 17.93 -5.78 -4.99
N SER A 14 16.78 -5.17 -5.25
CA SER A 14 15.53 -5.48 -4.55
C SER A 14 14.53 -6.12 -5.49
N LEU A 15 13.89 -7.21 -5.05
CA LEU A 15 12.80 -7.87 -5.75
C LEU A 15 11.47 -7.25 -5.32
N TYR A 16 10.74 -6.67 -6.25
CA TYR A 16 9.46 -6.00 -6.00
C TYR A 16 8.29 -6.92 -6.33
N VAL A 17 7.30 -6.92 -5.43
CA VAL A 17 6.12 -7.77 -5.49
C VAL A 17 4.85 -6.91 -5.35
N PRO A 18 4.19 -6.55 -6.46
CA PRO A 18 2.84 -6.02 -6.41
C PRO A 18 1.90 -7.10 -5.91
N VAL A 19 0.99 -6.71 -5.02
CA VAL A 19 -0.08 -7.59 -4.53
C VAL A 19 -1.44 -7.11 -4.98
N THR A 20 -1.60 -5.82 -5.30
CA THR A 20 -2.82 -5.25 -5.85
C THR A 20 -2.50 -4.01 -6.67
N SER A 21 -3.33 -3.75 -7.66
CA SER A 21 -3.49 -2.50 -8.39
C SER A 21 -4.57 -1.61 -7.76
N ARG A 22 -5.41 -2.11 -6.85
CA ARG A 22 -6.47 -1.32 -6.18
C ARG A 22 -5.88 -0.20 -5.32
N CYS A 23 -6.47 0.99 -5.37
CA CYS A 23 -6.05 2.15 -4.58
C CYS A 23 -7.18 2.64 -3.65
N ASN A 24 -6.84 3.15 -2.46
CA ASN A 24 -7.75 3.82 -1.52
C ASN A 24 -7.42 5.32 -1.34
N SER A 25 -6.64 5.86 -2.28
CA SER A 25 -6.25 7.27 -2.42
C SER A 25 -5.74 7.46 -3.85
N VAL A 26 -5.38 8.69 -4.23
CA VAL A 26 -4.83 9.01 -5.55
C VAL A 26 -3.65 8.07 -5.89
N PRO A 27 -3.66 7.41 -7.07
CA PRO A 27 -2.66 6.40 -7.43
C PRO A 27 -1.26 6.98 -7.64
N LEU A 28 -0.26 6.10 -7.63
CA LEU A 28 1.14 6.48 -7.78
C LEU A 28 1.38 7.38 -9.02
N PRO A 29 0.99 7.02 -10.26
CA PRO A 29 1.25 7.88 -11.42
C PRO A 29 0.78 9.34 -11.25
N TYR A 30 -0.41 9.54 -10.67
CA TYR A 30 -0.95 10.87 -10.43
C TYR A 30 -0.16 11.65 -9.37
N THR A 31 0.22 10.99 -8.26
CA THR A 31 1.04 11.65 -7.22
C THR A 31 2.44 12.02 -7.73
N ARG A 32 2.98 11.27 -8.70
CA ARG A 32 4.32 11.49 -9.27
C ARG A 32 4.34 12.52 -10.41
N GLY A 33 3.18 12.84 -10.98
CA GLY A 33 3.01 13.87 -12.02
C GLY A 33 2.82 13.29 -13.43
N PRO A 34 2.32 14.10 -14.38
CA PRO A 34 1.86 13.65 -15.70
C PRO A 34 2.96 13.09 -16.61
N ASN A 35 4.22 13.43 -16.32
CA ASN A 35 5.38 12.92 -17.04
C ASN A 35 6.09 11.79 -16.27
N PHE A 36 5.43 11.16 -15.30
CA PHE A 36 5.98 10.00 -14.62
C PHE A 36 6.06 8.82 -15.58
N THR A 37 7.28 8.31 -15.76
CA THR A 37 7.60 7.16 -16.60
C THR A 37 8.30 6.09 -15.78
N LEU A 38 8.14 4.84 -16.19
CA LEU A 38 8.85 3.70 -15.62
C LEU A 38 9.63 2.96 -16.72
N PRO A 39 10.69 2.23 -16.35
CA PRO A 39 11.24 1.20 -17.22
C PRO A 39 10.13 0.29 -17.78
N ARG A 40 10.26 -0.07 -19.06
CA ARG A 40 9.27 -0.85 -19.81
C ARG A 40 8.89 -2.15 -19.10
N ASP A 41 9.88 -2.91 -18.66
CA ASP A 41 9.70 -4.17 -17.92
C ASP A 41 8.85 -4.00 -16.65
N ILE A 42 9.10 -2.93 -15.88
CA ILE A 42 8.32 -2.62 -14.68
C ILE A 42 6.89 -2.24 -15.04
N ALA A 43 6.70 -1.41 -16.06
CA ALA A 43 5.38 -0.99 -16.50
C ALA A 43 4.56 -2.16 -17.03
N GLU A 44 5.18 -3.06 -17.80
CA GLU A 44 4.56 -4.30 -18.29
C GLU A 44 4.11 -5.19 -17.15
N THR A 45 4.97 -5.43 -16.15
CA THR A 45 4.60 -6.23 -14.97
C THR A 45 3.41 -5.62 -14.23
N LEU A 46 3.42 -4.30 -14.02
CA LEU A 46 2.32 -3.62 -13.33
C LEU A 46 1.00 -3.67 -14.13
N LEU A 47 1.06 -3.54 -15.46
CA LEU A 47 -0.12 -3.67 -16.32
C LEU A 47 -0.64 -5.10 -16.39
N ARG A 48 0.23 -6.11 -16.48
CA ARG A 48 -0.20 -7.52 -16.42
C ARG A 48 -0.89 -7.79 -15.10
N PHE A 49 -0.38 -7.25 -14.00
CA PHE A 49 -1.02 -7.33 -12.70
C PHE A 49 -2.41 -6.68 -12.72
N ARG A 50 -2.50 -5.45 -13.26
CA ARG A 50 -3.73 -4.68 -13.38
C ARG A 50 -4.79 -5.42 -14.22
N GLU A 51 -4.40 -5.96 -15.36
CA GLU A 51 -5.26 -6.72 -16.27
C GLU A 51 -5.70 -8.06 -15.65
N THR A 52 -4.81 -8.73 -14.92
CA THR A 52 -5.18 -9.94 -14.16
C THR A 52 -6.18 -9.60 -13.06
N GLU A 53 -6.03 -8.44 -12.41
CA GLU A 53 -6.93 -8.04 -11.33
C GLU A 53 -8.27 -7.49 -11.82
N GLN A 54 -8.28 -6.85 -12.97
CA GLN A 54 -9.47 -6.31 -13.60
C GLN A 54 -9.33 -6.47 -15.12
N PRO A 55 -9.81 -7.59 -15.68
CA PRO A 55 -9.78 -7.81 -17.12
C PRO A 55 -10.48 -6.67 -17.87
N GLY A 56 -9.84 -6.18 -18.94
CA GLY A 56 -10.28 -5.02 -19.71
C GLY A 56 -9.95 -3.66 -19.08
N SER A 57 -9.19 -3.61 -17.97
CA SER A 57 -8.71 -2.35 -17.39
C SER A 57 -7.53 -1.76 -18.18
N VAL A 58 -6.86 -2.58 -18.97
CA VAL A 58 -5.82 -2.17 -19.91
C VAL A 58 -6.38 -2.29 -21.33
N PRO A 59 -6.39 -1.20 -22.13
CA PRO A 59 -6.80 -1.30 -23.52
C PRO A 59 -5.93 -2.30 -24.29
N PRO A 60 -6.50 -3.24 -25.07
CA PRO A 60 -5.75 -4.25 -25.80
C PRO A 60 -4.66 -3.66 -26.69
N GLU A 61 -4.94 -2.52 -27.34
CA GLU A 61 -3.98 -1.82 -28.20
C GLU A 61 -2.74 -1.32 -27.43
N MET A 62 -2.88 -0.98 -26.14
CA MET A 62 -1.75 -0.59 -25.31
C MET A 62 -0.94 -1.81 -24.88
N LEU A 63 -1.63 -2.91 -24.54
CA LEU A 63 -0.98 -4.16 -24.19
C LEU A 63 -0.20 -4.70 -25.39
N GLU A 64 -0.78 -4.67 -26.59
CA GLU A 64 -0.12 -5.07 -27.84
C GLU A 64 1.03 -4.13 -28.22
N ALA A 65 0.86 -2.81 -28.10
CA ALA A 65 1.95 -1.86 -28.37
C ALA A 65 3.14 -2.05 -27.42
N TRP A 66 2.90 -2.54 -26.21
CA TRP A 66 3.96 -2.73 -25.21
C TRP A 66 4.59 -4.11 -25.29
N LEU A 67 3.78 -5.15 -25.46
CA LEU A 67 4.24 -6.52 -25.64
C LEU A 67 4.78 -6.80 -27.06
N GLY A 68 4.45 -5.96 -28.03
CA GLY A 68 4.71 -6.15 -29.46
C GLY A 68 6.15 -5.96 -29.92
N GLY A 69 7.10 -5.74 -29.00
CA GLY A 69 8.53 -5.81 -29.27
C GLY A 69 8.99 -4.89 -30.41
N GLY A 70 9.13 -3.59 -30.13
CA GLY A 70 10.03 -2.77 -30.95
C GLY A 70 11.46 -3.17 -30.59
N ASP A 71 12.23 -3.67 -31.57
CA ASP A 71 13.66 -4.04 -31.44
C ASP A 71 14.60 -2.84 -31.14
N ASP A 72 14.06 -1.69 -30.75
CA ASP A 72 14.86 -0.52 -30.39
C ASP A 72 15.32 -0.66 -28.93
N ASP A 73 16.55 -1.15 -28.77
CA ASP A 73 17.29 -1.44 -27.52
C ASP A 73 17.50 -0.24 -26.56
N ASP A 74 16.93 0.93 -26.84
CA ASP A 74 17.00 2.07 -25.95
C ASP A 74 15.96 1.93 -24.84
N GLU A 75 16.41 1.84 -23.58
CA GLU A 75 15.63 1.77 -22.33
C GLU A 75 14.36 2.65 -22.35
N GLU A 76 13.30 2.14 -22.99
CA GLU A 76 12.16 2.98 -23.30
C GLU A 76 11.36 3.18 -22.03
N LYS A 77 11.52 4.36 -21.45
CA LYS A 77 10.71 4.80 -20.32
C LYS A 77 9.30 5.02 -20.81
N VAL A 78 8.39 4.14 -20.43
CA VAL A 78 6.98 4.20 -20.83
C VAL A 78 6.15 4.89 -19.76
N ARG A 79 5.07 5.56 -20.19
CA ARG A 79 4.06 6.12 -19.28
C ARG A 79 3.02 5.05 -18.98
N ILE A 80 2.78 4.78 -17.70
CA ILE A 80 1.64 3.97 -17.27
C ILE A 80 0.34 4.69 -17.68
N PRO A 81 -0.65 4.01 -18.30
CA PRO A 81 -1.89 4.65 -18.66
C PRO A 81 -2.63 5.09 -17.40
N PRO A 82 -3.45 6.16 -17.51
CA PRO A 82 -4.24 6.64 -16.40
C PRO A 82 -4.91 5.49 -15.66
N TYR A 83 -4.85 5.53 -14.35
CA TYR A 83 -5.58 4.59 -13.52
C TYR A 83 -7.07 4.86 -13.70
N THR A 84 -7.79 3.89 -14.25
CA THR A 84 -9.23 3.98 -14.54
C THR A 84 -10.08 3.18 -13.55
N GLN A 85 -9.46 2.42 -12.64
CA GLN A 85 -10.21 1.66 -11.67
C GLN A 85 -10.83 2.58 -10.63
N VAL A 86 -12.03 2.22 -10.18
CA VAL A 86 -12.69 2.96 -9.12
C VAL A 86 -11.87 2.78 -7.85
N LEU A 87 -11.50 3.89 -7.21
CA LEU A 87 -10.87 3.82 -5.90
C LEU A 87 -11.78 3.01 -4.96
N VAL A 88 -11.17 2.30 -4.01
CA VAL A 88 -11.85 1.39 -3.08
C VAL A 88 -12.88 2.11 -2.17
N ASN A 89 -13.09 3.42 -2.35
CA ASN A 89 -14.27 4.20 -1.93
C ASN A 89 -15.61 3.42 -1.99
N CYS A 90 -15.82 2.57 -3.00
CA CYS A 90 -17.03 1.76 -3.15
C CYS A 90 -17.09 0.48 -2.30
N LEU A 91 -16.06 0.15 -1.50
CA LEU A 91 -16.14 -0.87 -0.44
C LEU A 91 -16.51 -0.28 0.93
N TYR A 92 -16.70 1.04 1.03
CA TYR A 92 -17.14 1.74 2.25
C TYR A 92 -18.56 2.35 2.22
N PRO A 93 -19.56 1.82 1.47
CA PRO A 93 -20.86 2.48 1.37
C PRO A 93 -21.69 2.46 2.68
N HIS A 94 -21.18 1.89 3.77
CA HIS A 94 -21.93 1.68 5.02
C HIS A 94 -21.26 2.24 6.28
N GLN A 95 -20.44 3.28 6.16
CA GLN A 95 -19.76 3.87 7.33
C GLN A 95 -20.65 4.74 8.24
N THR A 96 -21.95 4.91 7.96
CA THR A 96 -22.82 5.65 8.88
C THR A 96 -23.92 4.85 9.58
N ASP A 97 -24.41 3.71 9.05
CA ASP A 97 -25.56 3.03 9.71
C ASP A 97 -25.57 1.49 9.76
N ASP A 98 -24.64 0.75 9.11
CA ASP A 98 -24.79 -0.71 9.12
C ASP A 98 -23.47 -1.51 9.11
N LEU A 99 -22.58 -1.14 10.04
CA LEU A 99 -21.45 -1.98 10.43
C LEU A 99 -21.95 -3.40 10.81
N LEU A 100 -23.13 -3.49 11.41
CA LEU A 100 -23.75 -4.74 11.83
C LEU A 100 -24.10 -5.63 10.62
N ARG A 101 -24.73 -5.08 9.58
CA ARG A 101 -25.03 -5.80 8.33
C ARG A 101 -23.80 -6.17 7.55
N THR A 102 -22.76 -5.33 7.53
CA THR A 102 -21.48 -5.70 6.90
C THR A 102 -20.87 -6.91 7.60
N VAL A 103 -20.88 -6.93 8.94
CA VAL A 103 -20.43 -8.10 9.73
C VAL A 103 -21.35 -9.31 9.51
N GLN A 104 -22.66 -9.11 9.38
CA GLN A 104 -23.61 -10.19 9.08
C GLN A 104 -23.44 -10.77 7.68
N ASP A 105 -23.17 -9.93 6.67
CA ASP A 105 -22.92 -10.35 5.29
C ASP A 105 -21.58 -11.09 5.19
N GLN A 106 -20.54 -10.62 5.90
CA GLN A 106 -19.29 -11.38 6.05
C GLN A 106 -19.52 -12.74 6.73
N LYS A 107 -20.34 -12.79 7.78
CA LYS A 107 -20.71 -14.03 8.46
C LYS A 107 -21.51 -14.97 7.56
N ARG A 108 -22.47 -14.44 6.80
CA ARG A 108 -23.29 -15.22 5.84
C ARG A 108 -22.44 -15.76 4.70
N ASN A 109 -21.56 -14.95 4.14
CA ASN A 109 -20.60 -15.39 3.13
C ASN A 109 -19.67 -16.46 3.69
N ARG A 110 -19.26 -16.35 4.96
CA ARG A 110 -18.48 -17.38 5.67
C ARG A 110 -19.27 -18.68 5.85
N GLU A 111 -20.54 -18.63 6.23
CA GLU A 111 -21.39 -19.82 6.40
C GLU A 111 -21.67 -20.53 5.07
N LEU A 112 -21.92 -19.76 4.01
CA LEU A 112 -22.01 -20.27 2.64
C LEU A 112 -20.70 -20.95 2.21
N MET A 113 -19.54 -20.37 2.56
CA MET A 113 -18.22 -20.84 2.12
C MET A 113 -17.59 -21.90 3.03
N ALA A 114 -18.03 -22.06 4.28
CA ALA A 114 -17.60 -23.16 5.16
C ALA A 114 -18.06 -24.53 4.65
N SER A 115 -19.00 -24.56 3.70
CA SER A 115 -19.41 -25.76 2.96
C SER A 115 -18.48 -26.08 1.78
N VAL A 116 -17.52 -25.19 1.45
CA VAL A 116 -16.54 -25.33 0.37
C VAL A 116 -15.16 -25.55 1.01
N SER A 117 -14.42 -26.55 0.53
CA SER A 117 -13.07 -26.93 1.02
C SER A 117 -12.16 -25.70 1.19
N ALA A 118 -11.34 -25.67 2.25
CA ALA A 118 -10.43 -24.57 2.62
C ALA A 118 -9.26 -24.33 1.65
N GLU A 119 -9.31 -24.89 0.44
CA GLU A 119 -8.50 -24.41 -0.66
C GLU A 119 -9.01 -23.01 -0.99
N ALA A 120 -8.22 -22.00 -0.62
CA ALA A 120 -8.52 -20.58 -0.76
C ALA A 120 -9.37 -20.31 -2.00
N VAL A 121 -10.64 -19.93 -1.79
CA VAL A 121 -11.52 -19.54 -2.89
C VAL A 121 -10.75 -18.51 -3.68
N PRO A 122 -10.35 -18.81 -4.94
CA PRO A 122 -9.61 -17.85 -5.74
C PRO A 122 -10.47 -16.59 -5.77
N ASP A 123 -9.95 -15.44 -5.36
CA ASP A 123 -10.50 -14.20 -5.89
C ASP A 123 -10.23 -14.32 -7.40
N PRO A 124 -11.25 -14.61 -8.23
CA PRO A 124 -11.01 -14.93 -9.65
C PRO A 124 -10.43 -13.72 -10.39
N LEU A 125 -10.45 -12.56 -9.73
CA LEU A 125 -9.97 -11.28 -10.18
C LEU A 125 -8.68 -10.88 -9.45
N GLN A 126 -7.88 -11.79 -8.88
CA GLN A 126 -6.55 -11.44 -8.37
C GLN A 126 -5.57 -12.60 -8.56
N PRO A 127 -4.27 -12.33 -8.78
CA PRO A 127 -3.26 -13.39 -8.68
C PRO A 127 -3.39 -14.10 -7.34
N SER A 128 -3.40 -15.44 -7.38
CA SER A 128 -3.51 -16.26 -6.18
C SER A 128 -2.28 -16.06 -5.31
N ILE A 129 -2.44 -16.09 -4.00
CA ILE A 129 -1.32 -15.95 -3.05
C ILE A 129 -0.25 -17.01 -3.32
N ALA A 130 -0.67 -18.24 -3.64
CA ALA A 130 0.24 -19.33 -4.03
C ALA A 130 1.07 -18.96 -5.27
N SER A 131 0.44 -18.44 -6.32
CA SER A 131 1.18 -18.05 -7.54
C SER A 131 2.21 -16.94 -7.30
N LEU A 132 1.89 -15.97 -6.43
CA LEU A 132 2.83 -14.90 -6.06
C LEU A 132 4.00 -15.45 -5.24
N ILE A 133 3.72 -16.37 -4.31
CA ILE A 133 4.74 -17.05 -3.53
C ILE A 133 5.66 -17.84 -4.46
N ASP A 134 5.12 -18.73 -5.29
CA ASP A 134 5.89 -19.59 -6.18
C ASP A 134 6.81 -18.77 -7.09
N GLU A 135 6.32 -17.65 -7.64
CA GLU A 135 7.14 -16.74 -8.46
C GLU A 135 8.26 -16.09 -7.66
N VAL A 136 7.99 -15.58 -6.44
CA VAL A 136 9.01 -14.97 -5.58
C VAL A 136 10.10 -15.98 -5.21
N GLU A 137 9.72 -17.21 -4.85
CA GLU A 137 10.68 -18.26 -4.50
C GLU A 137 11.56 -18.62 -5.68
N SER A 138 10.95 -18.84 -6.85
CA SER A 138 11.68 -19.14 -8.07
C SER A 138 12.67 -18.02 -8.41
N MET A 139 12.25 -16.77 -8.31
CA MET A 139 13.11 -15.62 -8.60
C MET A 139 14.31 -15.56 -7.66
N ILE A 140 14.11 -15.77 -6.36
CA ILE A 140 15.19 -15.80 -5.36
C ILE A 140 16.16 -16.95 -5.66
N ASP A 141 15.64 -18.15 -5.94
CA ASP A 141 16.45 -19.33 -6.22
C ASP A 141 17.25 -19.21 -7.52
N GLU A 142 16.63 -18.76 -8.61
CA GLU A 142 17.28 -18.51 -9.89
C GLU A 142 18.35 -17.42 -9.78
N GLY A 143 18.04 -16.33 -9.07
CA GLY A 143 18.98 -15.26 -8.80
C GLY A 143 20.19 -15.78 -8.03
N ASN A 144 19.97 -16.51 -6.93
CA ASN A 144 21.04 -17.07 -6.12
C ASN A 144 21.88 -18.10 -6.89
N ASN A 145 21.26 -18.92 -7.73
CA ASN A 145 21.97 -19.86 -8.60
C ASN A 145 22.86 -19.14 -9.63
N SER A 146 22.39 -18.02 -10.17
CA SER A 146 23.17 -17.19 -11.10
C SER A 146 24.33 -16.48 -10.40
N ALA A 147 24.15 -16.08 -9.14
CA ALA A 147 25.16 -15.38 -8.34
C ALA A 147 26.21 -16.32 -7.70
N ARG A 148 25.99 -17.65 -7.68
CA ARG A 148 26.90 -18.65 -7.08
C ARG A 148 28.30 -18.70 -7.71
N GLY A 149 28.51 -18.10 -8.89
CA GLY A 149 29.86 -17.86 -9.43
C GLY A 149 30.68 -16.83 -8.61
N GLY A 150 30.03 -16.01 -7.79
CA GLY A 150 30.64 -14.94 -6.98
C GLY A 150 30.31 -14.96 -5.48
N GLY A 151 29.61 -16.00 -4.98
CA GLY A 151 29.35 -16.21 -3.55
C GLY A 151 28.38 -15.22 -2.88
N GLY A 152 27.68 -14.38 -3.64
CA GLY A 152 26.75 -13.37 -3.11
C GLY A 152 25.28 -13.73 -3.31
N ARG A 153 24.40 -13.09 -2.53
CA ARG A 153 22.95 -13.08 -2.78
C ARG A 153 22.63 -12.24 -4.03
N ALA A 154 21.66 -12.66 -4.81
CA ALA A 154 21.16 -11.85 -5.93
C ALA A 154 20.39 -10.62 -5.47
N PHE A 155 19.60 -10.79 -4.40
CA PHE A 155 18.77 -9.73 -3.84
C PHE A 155 19.16 -9.41 -2.40
N ASP A 156 19.04 -8.13 -2.04
CA ASP A 156 19.25 -7.62 -0.69
C ASP A 156 17.95 -7.57 0.11
N SER A 157 16.79 -7.58 -0.56
CA SER A 157 15.47 -7.48 0.07
C SER A 157 14.34 -7.88 -0.87
N VAL A 158 13.20 -8.30 -0.30
CA VAL A 158 11.90 -8.36 -0.98
C VAL A 158 11.08 -7.13 -0.59
N VAL A 159 10.48 -6.46 -1.58
CA VAL A 159 9.69 -5.24 -1.39
C VAL A 159 8.27 -5.46 -1.87
N ILE A 160 7.32 -5.48 -0.94
CA ILE A 160 5.89 -5.54 -1.23
C ILE A 160 5.43 -4.12 -1.58
N ALA A 161 5.24 -3.87 -2.87
CA ALA A 161 4.89 -2.58 -3.44
C ALA A 161 4.37 -2.73 -4.87
N GLY A 162 3.51 -1.82 -5.30
CA GLY A 162 2.99 -1.81 -6.66
C GLY A 162 2.34 -0.47 -7.00
N GLU A 163 1.45 -0.51 -7.99
CA GLU A 163 0.60 0.63 -8.32
C GLU A 163 -0.46 0.91 -7.23
N GLY A 164 -1.03 -0.17 -6.67
CA GLY A 164 -2.08 -0.12 -5.65
C GLY A 164 -1.57 0.12 -4.22
N GLU A 165 -2.48 0.05 -3.26
CA GLU A 165 -2.20 0.05 -1.82
C GLU A 165 -2.09 -1.40 -1.30
N PRO A 166 -0.87 -1.91 -1.02
CA PRO A 166 -0.68 -3.32 -0.68
C PRO A 166 -1.50 -3.78 0.53
N THR A 167 -1.72 -2.91 1.51
CA THR A 167 -2.46 -3.27 2.73
C THR A 167 -3.95 -3.54 2.49
N LEU A 168 -4.49 -3.23 1.31
CA LEU A 168 -5.81 -3.70 0.89
C LEU A 168 -5.87 -5.23 0.68
N ARG A 169 -4.72 -5.89 0.51
CA ARG A 169 -4.54 -7.35 0.50
C ARG A 169 -3.54 -7.77 1.57
N MET A 170 -3.88 -7.50 2.82
CA MET A 170 -3.04 -7.83 3.97
C MET A 170 -2.72 -9.33 4.03
N ASP A 171 -3.68 -10.19 3.71
CA ASP A 171 -3.50 -11.64 3.62
C ASP A 171 -2.33 -12.05 2.71
N ALA A 172 -2.27 -11.50 1.49
CA ALA A 172 -1.18 -11.72 0.55
C ALA A 172 0.14 -11.16 1.09
N CYS A 173 0.12 -9.96 1.70
CA CYS A 173 1.30 -9.36 2.31
C CYS A 173 1.91 -10.25 3.40
N LEU A 174 1.06 -10.74 4.32
CA LEU A 174 1.49 -11.57 5.45
C LEU A 174 1.95 -12.95 4.97
N ALA A 175 1.27 -13.57 4.01
CA ALA A 175 1.65 -14.87 3.47
C ALA A 175 3.00 -14.83 2.74
N LEU A 176 3.22 -13.82 1.89
CA LEU A 176 4.49 -13.58 1.21
C LEU A 176 5.62 -13.35 2.21
N ALA A 177 5.40 -12.46 3.19
CA ALA A 177 6.41 -12.17 4.20
C ALA A 177 6.79 -13.43 5.00
N ARG A 178 5.80 -14.24 5.43
CA ARG A 178 6.04 -15.47 6.18
C ARG A 178 6.87 -16.44 5.36
N ARG A 179 6.51 -16.61 4.07
CA ARG A 179 7.26 -17.50 3.20
C ARG A 179 8.71 -17.06 3.07
N VAL A 180 8.97 -15.81 2.71
CA VAL A 180 10.33 -15.28 2.57
C VAL A 180 11.13 -15.38 3.87
N SER A 181 10.49 -15.16 5.03
CA SER A 181 11.15 -15.25 6.33
C SER A 181 11.50 -16.68 6.78
N THR A 182 10.90 -17.70 6.16
CA THR A 182 11.09 -19.12 6.49
C THR A 182 11.93 -19.86 5.46
N MET A 183 12.47 -19.17 4.45
CA MET A 183 13.45 -19.73 3.51
C MET A 183 14.80 -19.98 4.22
N ASP A 184 15.63 -20.87 3.66
CA ASP A 184 16.96 -21.21 4.20
C ASP A 184 17.87 -19.98 4.30
N ASP A 185 17.71 -19.02 3.39
CA ASP A 185 18.47 -17.78 3.33
C ASP A 185 17.52 -16.56 3.32
N PRO A 186 16.91 -16.21 4.47
CA PRO A 186 15.82 -15.24 4.49
C PRO A 186 16.30 -13.84 4.11
N LEU A 187 15.46 -13.15 3.33
CA LEU A 187 15.66 -11.76 2.92
C LEU A 187 14.81 -10.83 3.80
N PRO A 188 15.32 -9.63 4.13
CA PRO A 188 14.50 -8.57 4.71
C PRO A 188 13.28 -8.27 3.83
N VAL A 189 12.10 -8.28 4.43
CA VAL A 189 10.84 -7.92 3.74
C VAL A 189 10.46 -6.49 4.11
N ARG A 190 10.30 -5.66 3.08
CA ARG A 190 9.84 -4.27 3.19
C ARG A 190 8.41 -4.13 2.65
N LEU A 191 7.55 -3.46 3.41
CA LEU A 191 6.23 -3.04 2.94
C LEU A 191 6.24 -1.55 2.57
N ILE A 192 5.72 -1.20 1.39
CA ILE A 192 5.43 0.20 1.01
C ILE A 192 3.92 0.44 1.11
N THR A 193 3.49 1.46 1.85
CA THR A 193 2.07 1.74 2.11
C THR A 193 1.81 3.25 2.27
N ASN A 194 0.57 3.68 2.09
CA ASN A 194 0.10 5.00 2.52
C ASN A 194 -0.37 5.03 3.99
N GLY A 195 -0.55 3.88 4.64
CA GLY A 195 -0.97 3.78 6.04
C GLY A 195 -2.47 3.99 6.31
N LEU A 196 -3.30 4.23 5.29
CA LEU A 196 -4.72 4.56 5.48
C LEU A 196 -5.57 3.38 5.96
N VAL A 197 -5.22 2.16 5.55
CA VAL A 197 -5.93 0.92 5.95
C VAL A 197 -5.79 0.65 7.45
N TYR A 198 -4.81 1.26 8.12
CA TYR A 198 -4.60 1.16 9.56
C TYR A 198 -5.82 1.53 10.41
N SER A 199 -6.68 2.41 9.90
CA SER A 199 -7.88 2.85 10.60
C SER A 199 -9.05 1.88 10.53
N ILE A 200 -8.99 0.85 9.67
CA ILE A 200 -10.13 0.05 9.28
C ILE A 200 -10.04 -1.34 9.93
N PRO A 201 -10.89 -1.65 10.93
CA PRO A 201 -10.86 -2.95 11.59
C PRO A 201 -11.08 -4.08 10.58
N ASN A 202 -10.23 -5.12 10.65
CA ASN A 202 -10.32 -6.33 9.84
C ASN A 202 -10.17 -6.14 8.32
N PHE A 203 -9.78 -4.95 7.84
CA PHE A 203 -9.65 -4.71 6.40
C PHE A 203 -8.36 -5.32 5.84
N GLY A 204 -8.45 -5.89 4.64
CA GLY A 204 -7.35 -6.57 3.95
C GLY A 204 -7.01 -7.95 4.53
N TYR A 205 -7.51 -8.30 5.72
CA TYR A 205 -7.47 -9.68 6.18
C TYR A 205 -8.54 -10.47 5.44
N SER A 206 -8.12 -11.55 4.81
CA SER A 206 -9.05 -12.51 4.26
C SER A 206 -10.07 -12.96 5.32
N PRO A 207 -11.37 -13.01 5.02
CA PRO A 207 -12.37 -13.63 5.91
C PRO A 207 -12.05 -15.10 6.21
N PHE A 208 -11.10 -15.69 5.46
CA PHE A 208 -10.64 -17.07 5.56
C PHE A 208 -9.47 -17.28 6.54
N ASN A 209 -9.06 -16.27 7.33
CA ASN A 209 -8.13 -16.48 8.43
C ASN A 209 -8.83 -17.23 9.59
N ALA A 210 -9.02 -18.54 9.41
CA ALA A 210 -9.79 -19.41 10.29
C ALA A 210 -9.21 -19.49 11.72
N GLU A 211 -7.92 -19.21 11.90
CA GLU A 211 -7.26 -19.20 13.21
C GLU A 211 -7.74 -18.03 14.09
N ARG A 212 -8.29 -16.97 13.51
CA ARG A 212 -8.86 -15.83 14.23
C ARG A 212 -10.37 -15.99 14.41
N ASN A 213 -10.71 -16.97 15.23
CA ASN A 213 -12.08 -17.26 15.65
C ASN A 213 -12.71 -16.10 16.43
N GLY A 214 -13.35 -15.16 15.72
CA GLY A 214 -14.59 -14.50 16.16
C GLY A 214 -14.52 -13.47 17.30
N ILE A 215 -13.35 -13.00 17.74
CA ILE A 215 -13.25 -12.04 18.84
C ILE A 215 -12.72 -10.68 18.35
N LEU A 216 -13.66 -9.74 18.23
CA LEU A 216 -13.51 -8.28 18.39
C LEU A 216 -12.72 -7.49 17.33
N PRO A 217 -12.99 -6.17 17.21
CA PRO A 217 -12.30 -5.29 16.26
C PRO A 217 -10.80 -5.42 16.46
N LEU A 218 -10.08 -5.74 15.38
CA LEU A 218 -8.63 -5.67 15.34
C LEU A 218 -8.19 -4.31 15.88
N HIS A 219 -7.65 -4.30 17.10
CA HIS A 219 -6.99 -3.11 17.61
C HIS A 219 -5.85 -2.79 16.65
N ARG A 220 -5.69 -1.51 16.31
CA ARG A 220 -4.73 -1.08 15.28
C ARG A 220 -3.31 -1.59 15.54
N HIS A 221 -2.92 -1.70 16.81
CA HIS A 221 -1.63 -2.26 17.23
C HIS A 221 -1.43 -3.74 16.85
N THR A 222 -2.51 -4.52 16.69
CA THR A 222 -2.43 -5.93 16.29
C THR A 222 -2.01 -6.04 14.83
N VAL A 223 -2.47 -5.15 13.95
CA VAL A 223 -2.08 -5.18 12.53
C VAL A 223 -0.57 -5.04 12.35
N LEU A 224 0.04 -4.09 13.07
CA LEU A 224 1.48 -3.87 13.03
C LEU A 224 2.27 -5.03 13.65
N LYS A 225 1.75 -5.66 14.71
CA LYS A 225 2.34 -6.87 15.30
C LYS A 225 2.29 -8.03 14.32
N ASP A 226 1.16 -8.24 13.66
CA ASP A 226 1.00 -9.32 12.68
C ASP A 226 1.96 -9.18 11.51
N MET A 227 2.13 -7.95 11.01
CA MET A 227 3.12 -7.64 9.98
C MET A 227 4.53 -8.05 10.44
N LEU A 228 4.92 -7.66 11.66
CA LEU A 228 6.24 -7.99 12.22
C LEU A 228 6.40 -9.51 12.44
N GLU A 229 5.41 -10.16 13.03
CA GLU A 229 5.38 -11.61 13.27
C GLU A 229 5.39 -12.41 11.96
N ALA A 230 4.80 -11.85 10.90
CA ALA A 230 4.87 -12.42 9.56
C ALA A 230 6.23 -12.24 8.88
N GLY A 231 7.18 -11.50 9.47
CA GLY A 231 8.51 -11.30 8.91
C GLY A 231 8.68 -10.01 8.11
N ILE A 232 7.70 -9.11 8.09
CA ILE A 232 7.90 -7.74 7.60
C ILE A 232 8.82 -7.04 8.60
N THR A 233 10.00 -6.62 8.16
CA THR A 233 11.02 -6.01 9.04
C THR A 233 11.25 -4.54 8.72
N GLU A 234 10.78 -4.07 7.57
CA GLU A 234 10.91 -2.68 7.14
C GLU A 234 9.57 -2.12 6.65
N ILE A 235 9.26 -0.88 7.02
CA ILE A 235 8.09 -0.16 6.51
C ILE A 235 8.55 1.11 5.79
N SER A 236 8.00 1.38 4.62
CA SER A 236 8.06 2.69 3.96
C SER A 236 6.65 3.25 3.87
N VAL A 237 6.45 4.46 4.39
CA VAL A 237 5.12 5.08 4.46
C VAL A 237 5.11 6.43 3.78
N ALA A 238 4.10 6.69 2.96
CA ALA A 238 3.93 7.94 2.23
C ALA A 238 3.29 9.02 3.12
N LEU A 239 4.02 10.11 3.36
CA LEU A 239 3.56 11.35 4.00
C LEU A 239 3.90 12.50 3.07
N ASN A 240 2.96 12.85 2.19
CA ASN A 240 3.21 13.82 1.12
C ASN A 240 3.13 15.28 1.58
N THR A 241 2.51 15.58 2.72
CA THR A 241 2.43 16.94 3.28
C THR A 241 2.21 16.93 4.79
N ALA A 242 2.63 17.99 5.48
CA ALA A 242 2.28 18.25 6.88
C ALA A 242 0.90 18.89 7.06
N ASN A 243 0.34 19.51 6.02
CA ASN A 243 -0.95 20.17 6.10
C ASN A 243 -2.08 19.17 5.83
N ARG A 244 -2.97 19.01 6.81
CA ARG A 244 -4.12 18.11 6.73
C ARG A 244 -5.02 18.39 5.52
N HIS A 245 -5.38 19.65 5.28
CA HIS A 245 -6.26 20.03 4.18
C HIS A 245 -5.60 19.78 2.82
N GLU A 246 -4.32 20.14 2.70
CA GLU A 246 -3.52 19.84 1.51
C GLU A 246 -3.43 18.34 1.25
N TYR A 247 -3.35 17.51 2.31
CA TYR A 247 -3.35 16.06 2.20
C TYR A 247 -4.67 15.56 1.61
N ASP A 248 -5.81 16.01 2.14
CA ASP A 248 -7.13 15.57 1.69
C ASP A 248 -7.38 15.96 0.22
N VAL A 249 -7.00 17.18 -0.17
CA VAL A 249 -7.11 17.66 -1.57
C VAL A 249 -6.19 16.89 -2.51
N MET A 250 -4.95 16.61 -2.09
CA MET A 250 -3.96 15.96 -2.94
C MET A 250 -4.17 14.45 -3.07
N MET A 251 -4.53 13.79 -1.97
CA MET A 251 -4.58 12.34 -1.88
C MET A 251 -5.99 11.79 -2.08
N GLU A 252 -7.03 12.63 -2.05
CA GLU A 252 -8.44 12.27 -2.17
C GLU A 252 -8.74 10.93 -1.45
N PRO A 253 -8.40 10.83 -0.15
CA PRO A 253 -8.40 9.55 0.56
C PRO A 253 -9.82 8.99 0.67
N CYS A 254 -9.93 7.67 0.51
CA CYS A 254 -11.23 7.01 0.51
C CYS A 254 -11.83 6.80 1.92
N CYS A 255 -10.99 6.80 2.95
CA CYS A 255 -11.42 6.59 4.32
C CYS A 255 -11.99 7.88 4.92
N HIS A 256 -13.32 8.03 4.85
CA HIS A 256 -14.03 9.13 5.51
C HIS A 256 -14.40 8.72 6.93
N THR A 257 -13.44 8.74 7.85
CA THR A 257 -13.72 8.48 9.26
C THR A 257 -14.36 9.71 9.91
N GLY A 258 -15.59 10.07 9.52
CA GLY A 258 -16.48 10.93 10.31
C GLY A 258 -16.05 12.39 10.52
N GLY A 259 -14.96 12.87 9.93
CA GLY A 259 -14.65 14.29 9.86
C GLY A 259 -15.61 14.95 8.88
N GLY A 260 -16.77 15.40 9.35
CA GLY A 260 -17.85 15.95 8.55
C GLY A 260 -17.33 16.84 7.43
N ARG A 261 -17.90 16.68 6.23
CA ARG A 261 -17.69 17.63 5.12
C ARG A 261 -17.84 19.04 5.69
N ILE A 262 -16.74 19.79 5.71
CA ILE A 262 -16.79 21.24 5.95
C ILE A 262 -17.34 21.83 4.64
N GLY A 263 -18.63 21.62 4.41
CA GLY A 263 -19.42 22.12 3.30
C GLY A 263 -20.80 22.43 3.86
N ALA A 264 -21.00 23.66 4.31
CA ALA A 264 -21.64 24.70 3.50
C ALA A 264 -23.17 24.70 3.55
N ASP A 265 -23.80 23.81 4.33
CA ASP A 265 -25.21 23.95 4.71
C ASP A 265 -25.30 24.68 6.06
N ALA A 266 -25.03 25.99 6.04
CA ALA A 266 -25.14 26.87 7.21
C ALA A 266 -26.58 27.32 7.53
N ASP A 267 -27.59 26.72 6.90
CA ASP A 267 -28.98 27.20 6.93
C ASP A 267 -30.01 26.18 7.47
N ASP A 268 -29.63 25.24 8.35
CA ASP A 268 -30.61 24.46 9.12
C ASP A 268 -30.69 24.93 10.60
N PRO A 269 -31.54 25.94 10.91
CA PRO A 269 -31.71 26.45 12.27
C PRO A 269 -32.65 25.59 13.16
N GLY A 270 -32.94 24.34 12.81
CA GLY A 270 -34.12 23.63 13.33
C GLY A 270 -33.96 22.68 14.52
N LEU A 271 -32.78 22.13 14.81
CA LEU A 271 -32.68 20.97 15.72
C LEU A 271 -32.14 21.32 17.12
N LEU A 272 -33.08 21.60 18.03
CA LEU A 272 -32.87 21.68 19.48
C LEU A 272 -32.38 20.31 20.01
N HIS A 273 -31.07 20.18 20.26
CA HIS A 273 -30.49 18.97 20.81
C HIS A 273 -30.64 18.89 22.35
N ASP A 274 -31.33 17.83 22.78
CA ASP A 274 -31.47 17.35 24.15
C ASP A 274 -30.10 16.99 24.76
N GLY A 275 -29.90 17.38 26.03
CA GLY A 275 -28.64 17.42 26.76
C GLY A 275 -28.11 16.06 27.24
N SER A 276 -28.18 15.01 26.42
CA SER A 276 -27.53 13.74 26.76
C SER A 276 -26.03 13.82 26.42
N HIS A 277 -25.19 14.01 27.45
CA HIS A 277 -23.74 13.83 27.36
C HIS A 277 -23.40 12.35 27.12
N SER A 278 -23.65 11.85 25.91
CA SER A 278 -22.97 10.65 25.45
C SER A 278 -21.48 10.96 25.37
N LYS A 279 -20.64 10.06 25.87
CA LYS A 279 -19.19 10.13 25.62
C LYS A 279 -19.03 10.23 24.10
N VAL A 280 -18.56 11.38 23.64
CA VAL A 280 -18.18 11.56 22.23
C VAL A 280 -17.03 10.59 22.01
N ASP A 281 -17.35 9.41 21.49
CA ASP A 281 -16.37 8.49 20.94
C ASP A 281 -15.70 9.28 19.83
N THR A 282 -14.53 9.84 20.15
CA THR A 282 -13.70 10.62 19.24
C THR A 282 -13.50 9.78 18.01
N HIS A 283 -14.28 10.05 16.98
CA HIS A 283 -14.15 9.38 15.70
C HIS A 283 -12.71 9.59 15.22
N PRO A 284 -12.15 8.60 14.51
CA PRO A 284 -10.77 8.70 14.05
C PRO A 284 -10.56 10.04 13.36
N GLY A 285 -9.44 10.68 13.64
CA GLY A 285 -9.02 11.90 12.98
C GLY A 285 -9.05 11.77 11.44
N THR A 286 -8.75 12.85 10.73
CA THR A 286 -8.77 12.80 9.26
C THR A 286 -7.78 11.75 8.72
N ALA A 287 -7.87 11.45 7.42
CA ALA A 287 -6.94 10.54 6.76
C ALA A 287 -5.46 10.87 7.06
N HIS A 288 -5.12 12.16 7.10
CA HIS A 288 -3.80 12.64 7.51
C HIS A 288 -3.40 12.22 8.93
N ASP A 289 -4.33 12.31 9.89
CA ASP A 289 -4.08 11.88 11.27
C ASP A 289 -3.87 10.38 11.35
N ILE A 290 -4.64 9.60 10.58
CA ILE A 290 -4.51 8.14 10.51
C ILE A 290 -3.10 7.76 10.03
N VAL A 291 -2.59 8.43 8.98
CA VAL A 291 -1.23 8.21 8.50
C VAL A 291 -0.20 8.59 9.56
N CYS A 292 -0.37 9.74 10.23
CA CYS A 292 0.52 10.16 11.30
C CYS A 292 0.54 9.16 12.46
N GLU A 293 -0.63 8.65 12.86
CA GLU A 293 -0.76 7.63 13.90
C GLU A 293 -0.10 6.32 13.50
N PHE A 294 -0.34 5.85 12.26
CA PHE A 294 0.34 4.67 11.71
C PHE A 294 1.86 4.82 11.77
N ILE A 295 2.41 5.97 11.38
CA ILE A 295 3.85 6.24 11.44
C ILE A 295 4.37 6.12 12.87
N MET A 296 3.69 6.75 13.83
CA MET A 296 4.10 6.75 15.23
C MET A 296 4.09 5.33 15.82
N GLU A 297 3.04 4.55 15.54
CA GLU A 297 2.92 3.18 16.05
C GLU A 297 3.89 2.23 15.34
N ALA A 298 4.08 2.37 14.03
CA ALA A 298 5.08 1.60 13.28
C ALA A 298 6.49 1.84 13.83
N LYS A 299 6.85 3.08 14.19
CA LYS A 299 8.14 3.44 14.79
C LYS A 299 8.38 2.84 16.18
N LYS A 300 7.34 2.45 16.90
CA LYS A 300 7.46 1.76 18.20
C LYS A 300 7.82 0.28 18.01
N ILE A 301 7.38 -0.33 16.92
CA ILE A 301 7.41 -1.78 16.71
C ILE A 301 8.53 -2.19 15.74
N PHE A 302 8.67 -1.47 14.62
CA PHE A 302 9.57 -1.87 13.54
C PHE A 302 10.97 -1.29 13.72
N PRO A 303 12.03 -2.08 13.46
CA PRO A 303 13.40 -1.61 13.56
C PRO A 303 13.73 -0.54 12.51
N LYS A 304 13.05 -0.57 11.36
CA LYS A 304 13.28 0.34 10.25
C LYS A 304 11.97 0.82 9.64
N VAL A 305 11.70 2.11 9.84
CA VAL A 305 10.58 2.81 9.21
C VAL A 305 11.13 4.00 8.46
N GLU A 306 10.86 4.07 7.15
CA GLU A 306 11.22 5.18 6.27
C GLU A 306 9.95 5.99 5.95
N ILE A 307 9.98 7.30 6.20
CA ILE A 307 8.91 8.19 5.76
C ILE A 307 9.30 8.69 4.37
N THR A 308 8.37 8.68 3.43
CA THR A 308 8.60 9.12 2.05
C THR A 308 7.64 10.23 1.69
N GLY A 309 8.02 11.12 0.78
CA GLY A 309 7.13 12.15 0.25
C GLY A 309 7.49 12.52 -1.18
N VAL A 310 6.55 13.11 -1.92
CA VAL A 310 6.80 13.58 -3.29
C VAL A 310 7.10 15.08 -3.30
N ASP A 311 8.19 15.44 -3.98
CA ASP A 311 8.68 16.81 -4.13
C ASP A 311 7.84 17.61 -5.16
N ARG A 312 6.56 17.83 -4.83
CA ARG A 312 5.57 18.47 -5.70
C ARG A 312 5.56 19.99 -5.47
N PRO A 313 5.33 20.81 -6.52
CA PRO A 313 5.12 22.25 -6.36
C PRO A 313 3.98 22.55 -5.37
N GLY A 314 4.20 23.54 -4.51
CA GLY A 314 3.23 23.97 -3.50
C GLY A 314 3.34 23.25 -2.15
N ILE A 315 4.02 22.10 -2.09
CA ILE A 315 4.22 21.36 -0.84
C ILE A 315 5.31 22.04 0.00
N ASP A 316 5.02 22.37 1.25
CA ASP A 316 6.06 22.81 2.20
C ASP A 316 6.91 21.61 2.66
N LYS A 317 8.02 21.37 1.95
CA LYS A 317 8.96 20.29 2.28
C LYS A 317 9.60 20.46 3.64
N LYS A 318 9.86 21.70 4.07
CA LYS A 318 10.54 21.97 5.33
C LYS A 318 9.62 21.59 6.48
N GLU A 319 8.36 21.99 6.40
CA GLU A 319 7.35 21.66 7.39
C GLU A 319 7.00 20.18 7.39
N THR A 320 6.86 19.56 6.22
CA THR A 320 6.65 18.10 6.10
C THR A 320 7.81 17.31 6.69
N THR A 321 9.05 17.74 6.43
CA THR A 321 10.24 17.14 7.05
C THR A 321 10.24 17.36 8.56
N ARG A 322 9.80 18.52 9.06
CA ARG A 322 9.68 18.80 10.50
C ARG A 322 8.67 17.86 11.17
N LEU A 323 7.50 17.66 10.56
CA LEU A 323 6.50 16.70 11.02
C LEU A 323 7.05 15.27 11.02
N ALA A 324 7.70 14.83 9.93
CA ALA A 324 8.31 13.50 9.86
C ALA A 324 9.33 13.24 10.99
N ARG A 325 10.12 14.25 11.36
CA ARG A 325 11.03 14.20 12.53
C ARG A 325 10.28 14.06 13.85
N LEU A 326 9.20 14.82 14.03
CA LEU A 326 8.37 14.74 15.22
C LEU A 326 7.75 13.35 15.37
N LEU A 327 7.13 12.81 14.31
CA LEU A 327 6.53 11.48 14.31
C LEU A 327 7.57 10.37 14.58
N SER A 328 8.81 10.56 14.11
CA SER A 328 9.91 9.62 14.35
C SER A 328 10.51 9.70 15.75
N SER A 329 10.23 10.76 16.52
CA SER A 329 10.80 10.97 17.86
C SER A 329 10.10 10.18 18.97
N VAL A 330 8.98 9.52 18.66
CA VAL A 330 8.12 8.83 19.64
C VAL A 330 8.81 7.62 20.29
N ASN A 331 9.90 7.11 19.71
CA ASN A 331 10.71 6.07 20.33
C ASN A 331 12.11 6.60 20.67
N PRO A 332 12.36 7.05 21.92
CA PRO A 332 13.69 7.43 22.37
C PRO A 332 14.47 6.16 22.59
N ASP A 333 14.96 5.55 21.51
CA ASP A 333 15.96 4.50 21.59
C ASP A 333 17.25 5.18 22.09
N LYS A 334 17.36 5.34 23.42
CA LYS A 334 18.28 6.25 24.14
C LYS A 334 19.76 6.00 23.83
N ASN A 335 20.07 4.89 23.17
CA ASN A 335 21.43 4.40 22.95
C ASN A 335 22.02 4.71 21.57
N LYS A 336 21.28 5.32 20.63
CA LYS A 336 21.81 5.67 19.29
C LYS A 336 22.05 7.17 19.12
N ARG A 337 22.91 7.76 19.96
CA ARG A 337 23.23 9.20 19.95
C ARG A 337 24.06 9.71 18.74
N GLY A 338 24.32 8.90 17.72
CA GLY A 338 25.36 9.23 16.72
C GLY A 338 24.95 9.26 15.25
N LEU A 339 23.83 8.63 14.85
CA LEU A 339 23.45 8.59 13.43
C LEU A 339 22.27 9.52 13.17
N GLN A 340 22.53 10.65 12.52
CA GLN A 340 21.50 11.38 11.78
C GLN A 340 21.03 10.50 10.62
N VAL A 341 20.10 9.58 10.89
CA VAL A 341 19.42 8.85 9.82
C VAL A 341 18.55 9.85 9.07
N ASN A 342 18.60 9.86 7.74
CA ASN A 342 17.66 10.61 6.93
C ASN A 342 16.24 10.12 7.26
N ILE A 343 15.50 10.93 8.02
CA ILE A 343 14.18 10.56 8.55
C ILE A 343 13.13 10.51 7.43
N MET A 344 13.32 11.32 6.38
CA MET A 344 12.41 11.42 5.26
C MET A 344 13.16 11.31 3.93
N ARG A 345 12.64 10.49 3.01
CA ARG A 345 13.12 10.36 1.64
C ARG A 345 12.17 11.04 0.67
N TRP A 346 12.63 12.14 0.06
CA TRP A 346 11.90 12.83 -0.99
C TRP A 346 12.06 12.13 -2.34
N ARG A 347 10.96 12.00 -3.07
CA ARG A 347 10.90 11.41 -4.41
C ARG A 347 10.57 12.51 -5.42
N ARG A 348 11.27 12.54 -6.55
CA ARG A 348 11.13 13.59 -7.59
C ARG A 348 9.73 13.67 -8.20
N TYR A 349 9.12 14.83 -8.31
CA TYR A 349 7.90 15.06 -9.11
C TYR A 349 8.25 15.30 -10.59
N PHE A 350 7.36 14.89 -11.51
CA PHE A 350 7.53 14.98 -12.96
C PHE A 350 6.46 15.91 -13.57
N PRO A 351 6.70 17.24 -13.59
CA PRO A 351 5.74 18.23 -14.11
C PRO A 351 5.59 18.12 -15.64
N GLU A 352 4.54 18.73 -16.21
CA GLU A 352 4.35 18.87 -17.65
C GLU A 352 5.52 19.60 -18.33
N GLU A 353 5.82 19.23 -19.59
CA GLU A 353 6.88 19.88 -20.34
C GLU A 353 6.53 21.36 -20.57
N GLY A 354 7.41 22.26 -20.15
CA GLY A 354 7.20 23.72 -20.23
C GLY A 354 7.05 24.40 -18.87
N HIS A 355 6.70 23.67 -17.81
CA HIS A 355 6.77 24.17 -16.43
C HIS A 355 8.16 23.89 -15.83
N ARG A 356 9.18 24.62 -16.29
CA ARG A 356 10.43 24.70 -15.53
C ARG A 356 10.16 25.54 -14.29
N VAL A 357 9.92 24.87 -13.17
CA VAL A 357 9.94 25.50 -11.85
C VAL A 357 11.36 26.04 -11.67
N ASN A 358 11.51 27.36 -11.64
CA ASN A 358 12.77 27.97 -11.21
C ASN A 358 12.96 27.58 -9.75
N VAL A 359 13.87 26.63 -9.50
CA VAL A 359 14.23 26.12 -8.17
C VAL A 359 15.13 27.11 -7.46
#